data_AF-A0A259HBX6-F1
#
_entry.id   AF-A0A259HBX6-F1
#
_cell.length_a   1.000
_cell.length_b   1.000
_cell.length_c   1.000
_cell.angle_alpha   90.00
_cell.angle_beta   90.00
_cell.angle_gamma   90.00
#
_symmetry.space_group_name_H-M   'P 1'
#
loop_
_entity.id
_entity.type
_entity.pdbx_description
1 polymer ?
#
loop_
_entity_poly.entity_id
_entity_poly.type
_entity_poly.pdbx_seq_one_letter_code
_entity_poly.pdbx_strand_id
1 'polypeptide(L)' 'MLIKILFFAVVGLLIYKFFGGKFPKMGRSPQEKKLEDDTLVECETCHTYVTVKESIIVNGKYYCSRECTP' A
#
# COMPACT_ATOMS: atom_id res chain seq x y z
N MET A 1 -12.17 32.81 -31.60
CA MET A 1 -12.49 32.41 -30.21
C MET A 1 -12.03 30.99 -29.87
N LEU A 2 -12.10 30.03 -30.80
CA LEU A 2 -11.52 28.68 -30.63
C LEU A 2 -10.01 28.63 -30.36
N ILE A 3 -9.21 29.47 -31.03
CA ILE A 3 -7.74 29.47 -30.88
C ILE A 3 -7.32 29.83 -29.44
N LYS A 4 -8.04 30.75 -28.79
CA LYS A 4 -7.80 31.08 -27.38
C LYS A 4 -8.08 29.86 -26.47
N ILE A 5 -9.14 29.11 -26.74
CA ILE A 5 -9.52 27.91 -25.96
C ILE A 5 -8.46 26.82 -26.13
N LEU A 6 -7.97 26.59 -27.36
CA LEU A 6 -6.93 25.62 -27.65
C LEU A 6 -5.63 25.96 -26.89
N PHE A 7 -5.26 27.24 -26.85
CA PHE A 7 -4.09 27.70 -26.13
C PHE A 7 -4.19 27.44 -24.62
N PHE A 8 -5.34 27.76 -24.01
CA PHE A 8 -5.60 27.46 -22.60
C PHE A 8 -5.57 25.96 -22.30
N ALA A 9 -6.10 25.11 -23.18
CA ALA A 9 -6.07 23.66 -23.02
C ALA A 9 -4.63 23.09 -23.03
N VAL A 10 -3.78 23.58 -23.94
CA VAL A 10 -2.37 23.18 -24.03
C VAL A 10 -1.59 23.62 -22.79
N VAL A 11 -1.77 24.87 -22.34
CA VAL A 11 -1.12 25.38 -21.12
C VAL A 11 -1.55 24.59 -19.88
N GLY A 12 -2.85 24.27 -19.76
CA GLY A 12 -3.36 23.44 -18.66
C GLY A 12 -2.75 22.04 -18.65
N LEU A 13 -2.59 21.41 -19.82
CA LEU A 13 -1.93 20.11 -19.96
C LEU A 13 -0.45 20.15 -19.56
N LEU A 14 0.27 21.22 -19.92
CA LEU A 14 1.66 21.40 -19.55
C LEU A 14 1.82 21.59 -18.05
N ILE A 15 0.98 22.41 -17.40
CA ILE A 15 1.00 22.57 -15.93
C ILE A 15 0.70 21.24 -15.25
N TYR A 16 -0.31 20.50 -15.70
CA TYR A 16 -0.65 19.18 -15.15
C TYR A 16 0.52 18.18 -15.27
N LYS A 17 1.22 18.17 -16.41
CA LYS A 17 2.39 17.30 -16.64
C LYS A 17 3.60 17.76 -15.81
N PHE A 18 3.79 19.07 -15.61
CA PHE A 18 4.91 19.65 -14.88
C PHE A 18 4.76 19.56 -13.36
N PHE A 19 3.53 19.67 -12.83
CA PHE A 19 3.24 19.47 -11.40
C PHE A 19 3.27 18.00 -10.96
N GLY A 20 3.79 17.12 -11.81
CA GLY A 20 3.93 15.71 -11.54
C GLY A 20 2.55 15.08 -11.44
N GLY A 21 1.96 14.78 -12.60
CA GLY A 21 0.73 14.04 -12.79
C GLY A 21 0.73 12.71 -12.01
N LYS A 22 0.62 12.80 -10.70
CA LYS A 22 0.19 11.78 -9.79
C LYS A 22 -1.30 11.73 -10.01
N PHE A 23 -1.71 11.07 -11.08
CA PHE A 23 -2.99 10.38 -11.01
C PHE A 23 -3.00 9.68 -9.64
N PRO A 24 -3.97 9.96 -8.74
CA PRO A 24 -4.16 9.07 -7.61
C PRO A 24 -4.32 7.72 -8.27
N LYS A 25 -3.38 6.80 -8.01
CA LYS A 25 -3.45 5.46 -8.55
C LYS A 25 -4.77 4.88 -8.02
N MET A 26 -5.84 4.99 -8.80
CA MET A 26 -7.03 4.18 -8.71
C MET A 26 -6.66 2.80 -9.24
N GLY A 27 -5.62 2.24 -8.65
CA GLY A 27 -5.12 0.91 -8.84
C GLY A 27 -5.04 0.37 -7.42
N ARG A 28 -5.77 -0.70 -7.17
CA ARG A 28 -5.65 -1.50 -5.96
C ARG A 28 -4.19 -1.90 -5.78
N SER A 29 -3.38 -1.07 -5.15
CA SER A 29 -2.46 -1.58 -4.16
C SER A 29 -3.27 -1.47 -2.87
N PRO A 30 -3.53 -2.57 -2.14
CA PRO A 30 -3.53 -2.40 -0.71
C PRO A 30 -2.25 -1.63 -0.46
N GLN A 31 -2.36 -0.41 0.03
CA GLN A 31 -1.35 0.04 0.95
C GLN A 31 -1.39 -1.08 1.99
N GLU A 32 -0.50 -2.06 1.81
CA GLU A 32 0.15 -2.70 2.92
C GLU A 32 0.62 -1.51 3.73
N LYS A 33 -0.26 -1.03 4.62
CA LYS A 33 0.16 -0.44 5.86
C LYS A 33 1.11 -1.52 6.35
N LYS A 34 2.40 -1.33 6.07
CA LYS A 34 3.43 -2.17 6.64
C LYS A 34 3.13 -2.07 8.12
N LEU A 35 2.53 -3.12 8.67
CA LEU A 35 2.34 -3.18 10.10
C LEU A 35 3.73 -2.88 10.66
N GLU A 36 3.79 -1.91 11.56
CA GLU A 36 5.06 -1.59 12.21
C GLU A 36 5.57 -2.88 12.84
N ASP A 37 6.89 -3.07 12.84
CA ASP A 37 7.54 -4.29 13.32
C ASP A 37 7.04 -4.71 14.72
N ASP A 38 6.69 -3.73 15.55
CA ASP A 38 6.19 -3.91 16.92
C ASP A 38 4.67 -4.11 17.01
N THR A 39 3.95 -4.14 15.88
CA THR A 39 2.51 -4.41 15.88
C THR A 39 2.25 -5.84 16.31
N LEU A 40 1.34 -6.03 17.27
CA LEU A 40 0.92 -7.35 17.70
C LEU A 40 -0.05 -7.96 16.69
N VAL A 41 0.25 -9.18 16.28
CA VAL A 41 -0.55 -10.04 15.41
C VAL A 41 -0.82 -11.36 16.11
N GLU A 42 -2.00 -11.92 15.86
CA GLU A 42 -2.42 -13.18 16.47
C GLU A 42 -1.91 -14.37 15.66
N CYS A 43 -1.37 -15.38 16.35
CA CYS A 43 -0.97 -16.64 15.74
C CYS A 43 -2.22 -17.45 15.33
N GLU A 44 -2.27 -17.90 14.07
CA GLU A 44 -3.41 -18.66 13.53
C GLU A 44 -3.66 -19.99 14.28
N THR A 45 -2.62 -20.59 14.87
CA THR A 45 -2.67 -21.95 15.43
C THR A 45 -2.97 -21.97 16.93
N CYS A 46 -2.33 -21.10 17.71
CA CYS A 46 -2.42 -21.11 19.18
C CYS A 46 -2.97 -19.81 19.78
N HIS A 47 -3.35 -18.84 18.94
CA HIS A 47 -3.97 -17.56 19.34
C HIS A 47 -3.12 -16.69 20.27
N THR A 48 -1.82 -16.98 20.39
CA THR A 48 -0.89 -16.08 21.09
C THR A 48 -0.61 -14.84 20.26
N TYR A 49 -0.40 -13.70 20.92
CA TYR A 49 -0.09 -12.44 20.27
C TYR A 49 1.44 -12.27 20.22
N VAL A 50 1.98 -12.10 19.01
CA VAL A 50 3.41 -11.86 18.76
C VAL A 50 3.59 -10.62 17.91
N THR A 51 4.77 -10.00 17.99
CA THR A 51 5.08 -8.87 17.12
C THR A 51 5.23 -9.33 15.67
N VAL A 52 4.93 -8.47 14.69
CA VAL A 52 5.14 -8.77 13.27
C VAL A 52 6.60 -9.16 13.01
N LYS A 53 7.55 -8.50 13.69
CA LYS A 53 8.99 -8.80 13.60
C LYS A 53 9.37 -10.20 14.08
N GLU A 54 8.70 -10.72 15.10
CA GLU A 54 8.97 -12.05 15.67
C GLU A 54 8.12 -13.15 15.01
N SER A 55 7.06 -12.77 14.31
CA SER A 55 6.16 -13.70 13.63
C SER A 55 6.76 -14.29 12.36
N ILE A 56 6.37 -15.53 12.06
CA ILE A 56 6.63 -16.19 10.78
C ILE A 56 5.40 -15.99 9.89
N ILE A 57 5.58 -15.53 8.66
CA ILE A 57 4.49 -15.33 7.71
C ILE A 57 4.46 -16.49 6.71
N VAL A 58 3.39 -17.28 6.70
CA VAL A 58 3.15 -18.33 5.71
C VAL A 58 1.79 -18.10 5.05
N ASN A 59 1.77 -17.95 3.72
CA ASN A 59 0.55 -17.67 2.95
C ASN A 59 -0.27 -16.47 3.47
N GLY A 60 0.39 -15.44 3.97
CA GLY A 60 -0.28 -14.24 4.52
C GLY A 60 -0.87 -14.42 5.92
N LYS A 61 -0.60 -15.54 6.59
CA LYS A 61 -0.97 -15.79 7.99
C LYS A 61 0.24 -15.68 8.90
N TYR A 62 0.01 -15.26 10.15
CA TYR A 62 1.05 -15.04 11.14
C TYR A 62 1.15 -16.23 12.11
N TYR A 63 2.37 -16.63 12.46
CA TYR A 63 2.65 -17.75 13.35
C TYR A 63 3.72 -17.37 14.37
N CYS A 64 3.57 -17.81 15.62
CA CYS A 64 4.51 -17.49 16.69
C CYS A 64 5.80 -18.32 16.68
N SER A 65 5.80 -19.49 16.04
CA SER A 65 6.95 -20.40 16.01
C SER A 65 6.83 -21.41 14.86
N ARG A 66 7.94 -22.12 14.56
CA ARG A 66 7.98 -23.18 13.54
C ARG A 66 7.12 -24.41 13.88
N GLU A 67 6.75 -24.57 15.15
CA GLU A 67 5.85 -25.64 15.57
C GLU A 67 4.38 -25.32 15.24
N CYS A 68 4.07 -24.03 15.09
CA CYS A 68 2.72 -23.56 14.75
C CYS A 68 2.50 -23.41 13.25
N THR A 69 3.56 -23.45 12.43
CA THR A 69 3.42 -23.41 10.97
C THR A 69 2.89 -24.74 10.43
N PRO A 70 2.05 -24.74 9.38
CA PRO A 70 1.53 -25.95 8.76
C PRO A 70 2.60 -26.82 8.07
#